data_AF-A0A0F7P824-F1
#
_entry.id   AF-A0A0F7P824-F1
#
_cell.length_a   1.000
_cell.length_b   1.000
_cell.length_c   1.000
_cell.angle_alpha   90.00
_cell.angle_beta   90.00
_cell.angle_gamma   90.00
#
_symmetry.space_group_name_H-M   'P 1'
#
loop_
_entity.id
_entity.type
_entity.pdbx_description
1 polymer ?
#
loop_
_entity_poly.entity_id
_entity_poly.type
_entity_poly.pdbx_seq_one_letter_code
_entity_poly.pdbx_strand_id
1 'polypeptide(L)'
;MAASEHPLKQRFVLDTSVFITEEIRREDEGIEAAILRLLDRIADAKLQLGISCYMPPSIHGELTGMLDDRNVSDEVYEKLNTWIIRKNPAHFEVMIPADVVYEFVNDMSDRVNRGLRLSERAVREAEELENTTLEEHEYKTKVDELVGRLRDKYRRTLRQGILDSKEDFDLLVLARELEAGVVTEDQGIINWAEDFGLRYMYGREFPTLLEAYLDADQRNAYYPADEE
;
A
#
# COMPACT_ATOMS: atom_id res chain seq x y z
N MET A 1 -41.61 7.66 -3.44
CA MET A 1 -40.48 8.52 -3.77
C MET A 1 -39.56 7.72 -4.65
N ALA A 2 -39.41 8.13 -5.91
CA ALA A 2 -38.64 7.40 -6.90
C ALA A 2 -37.18 7.30 -6.46
N ALA A 3 -36.71 6.07 -6.29
CA ALA A 3 -35.30 5.73 -6.28
C ALA A 3 -34.91 5.42 -7.72
N SER A 4 -34.27 6.38 -8.38
CA SER A 4 -33.36 6.16 -9.50
C SER A 4 -32.40 7.36 -9.52
N GLU A 5 -31.13 7.28 -9.87
CA GLU A 5 -30.24 6.16 -10.19
C GLU A 5 -28.87 6.84 -10.27
N HIS A 6 -28.11 6.83 -9.18
CA HIS A 6 -26.67 7.01 -9.31
C HIS A 6 -26.08 5.63 -9.05
N PRO A 7 -25.40 5.02 -10.03
CA PRO A 7 -24.62 3.82 -9.74
C PRO A 7 -23.71 4.18 -8.57
N LEU A 8 -23.64 3.31 -7.55
CA LEU A 8 -22.82 3.47 -6.34
C LEU A 8 -21.58 4.31 -6.67
N LYS A 9 -21.47 5.53 -6.14
CA LYS A 9 -20.34 6.43 -6.41
C LYS A 9 -19.06 5.63 -6.24
N GLN A 10 -18.37 5.33 -7.32
CA GLN A 10 -17.20 4.46 -7.24
C GLN A 10 -16.07 5.25 -6.61
N ARG A 11 -15.50 4.68 -5.56
CA ARG A 11 -14.39 5.26 -4.82
C ARG A 11 -13.23 4.29 -4.85
N PHE A 12 -12.04 4.82 -4.99
CA PHE A 12 -10.81 4.06 -4.96
C PHE A 12 -9.85 4.69 -3.97
N VAL A 13 -9.13 3.87 -3.21
CA VAL A 13 -7.97 4.30 -2.43
C VAL A 13 -6.73 3.80 -3.14
N LEU A 14 -5.85 4.74 -3.49
CA LEU A 14 -4.68 4.46 -4.32
C LEU A 14 -3.43 4.36 -3.44
N ASP A 15 -2.62 3.34 -3.72
CA ASP A 15 -1.27 3.19 -3.17
C ASP A 15 -0.22 3.92 -4.06
N THR A 16 0.99 4.14 -3.53
CA THR A 16 2.14 4.69 -4.26
C THR A 16 2.50 3.85 -5.49
N SER A 17 2.36 2.52 -5.40
CA SER A 17 2.69 1.60 -6.49
C SER A 17 1.87 1.87 -7.77
N VAL A 18 0.67 2.43 -7.65
CA VAL A 18 -0.17 2.82 -8.80
C VAL A 18 0.48 3.90 -9.66
N PHE A 19 1.43 4.66 -9.12
CA PHE A 19 2.09 5.76 -9.81
C PHE A 19 3.55 5.47 -10.20
N ILE A 20 4.19 4.50 -9.55
CA ILE A 20 5.63 4.27 -9.66
C ILE A 20 5.96 2.98 -10.42
N THR A 21 5.04 2.01 -10.42
CA THR A 21 5.26 0.69 -11.01
C THR A 21 5.42 0.78 -12.53
N GLU A 22 6.29 -0.06 -13.10
CA GLU A 22 6.63 0.02 -14.52
C GLU A 22 5.44 -0.33 -15.43
N GLU A 23 4.55 -1.19 -14.94
CA GLU A 23 3.44 -1.75 -15.68
C GLU A 23 2.29 -0.78 -15.97
N ILE A 24 2.29 0.41 -15.36
CA ILE A 24 1.36 1.48 -15.76
C ILE A 24 1.83 2.22 -17.02
N ARG A 25 3.09 2.05 -17.42
CA ARG A 25 3.72 2.77 -18.53
C ARG A 25 3.43 2.08 -19.86
N ARG A 26 3.21 2.87 -20.91
CA ARG A 26 3.17 2.40 -22.30
C ARG A 26 4.59 2.16 -22.82
N GLU A 27 4.72 1.46 -23.95
CA GLU A 27 6.02 1.26 -24.60
C GLU A 27 6.72 2.62 -24.83
N ASP A 28 7.97 2.72 -24.38
CA ASP A 28 8.83 3.92 -24.45
C ASP A 28 8.30 5.17 -23.70
N GLU A 29 7.32 5.02 -22.81
CA GLU A 29 6.78 6.12 -22.00
C GLU A 29 7.62 6.35 -20.74
N GLY A 30 8.03 7.61 -20.51
CA GLY A 30 8.68 8.02 -19.26
C GLY A 30 7.71 8.01 -18.07
N ILE A 31 8.24 7.87 -16.86
CA ILE A 31 7.43 7.82 -15.62
C ILE A 31 6.53 9.05 -15.45
N GLU A 32 7.07 10.24 -15.70
CA GLU A 32 6.30 11.50 -15.60
C GLU A 32 5.12 11.52 -16.57
N ALA A 33 5.35 11.14 -17.83
CA ALA A 33 4.30 11.09 -18.83
C ALA A 33 3.20 10.08 -18.46
N ALA A 34 3.59 8.91 -17.93
CA ALA A 34 2.64 7.89 -17.47
C ALA A 34 1.78 8.39 -16.29
N ILE A 35 2.39 9.09 -15.33
CA ILE A 35 1.68 9.68 -14.19
C ILE A 35 0.71 10.77 -14.65
N LEU A 36 1.16 11.70 -15.50
CA LEU A 36 0.30 12.76 -16.04
C LEU A 36 -0.90 12.18 -16.78
N ARG A 37 -0.66 11.18 -17.64
CA ARG A 37 -1.73 10.46 -18.35
C ARG A 37 -2.72 9.80 -17.39
N LEU A 38 -2.24 9.14 -16.34
CA LEU A 38 -3.11 8.55 -15.32
C LEU A 38 -3.93 9.62 -14.58
N LEU A 39 -3.30 10.71 -14.16
CA LEU A 39 -3.97 11.81 -13.47
C LEU A 39 -5.02 12.50 -14.35
N ASP A 40 -4.77 12.63 -15.65
CA ASP A 40 -5.76 13.12 -16.61
C ASP A 40 -6.97 12.18 -16.72
N ARG A 41 -6.74 10.87 -16.74
CA ARG A 41 -7.84 9.89 -16.73
C ARG A 41 -8.64 9.93 -15.43
N ILE A 42 -7.97 10.12 -14.29
CA ILE A 42 -8.65 10.30 -13.00
C ILE A 42 -9.49 11.58 -13.01
N ALA A 43 -8.97 12.67 -13.57
CA ALA A 43 -9.69 13.93 -13.72
C ALA A 43 -10.96 13.76 -14.58
N ASP A 44 -10.82 13.14 -15.75
CA ASP A 44 -11.93 12.83 -16.66
C ASP A 44 -12.99 11.98 -15.96
N ALA A 45 -12.57 10.88 -15.32
CA ALA A 45 -13.46 9.98 -14.59
C ALA A 45 -14.17 10.68 -13.42
N LYS A 46 -13.50 11.61 -12.74
CA LYS A 46 -14.10 12.41 -11.67
C LYS A 46 -15.18 13.34 -12.20
N LEU A 47 -14.90 14.05 -13.30
CA LEU A 47 -15.79 15.06 -13.86
C LEU A 47 -16.99 14.45 -14.60
N GLN A 48 -16.79 13.36 -15.32
CA GLN A 48 -17.81 12.72 -16.15
C GLN A 48 -18.63 11.68 -15.35
N LEU A 49 -17.94 10.86 -14.54
CA LEU A 49 -18.54 9.67 -13.91
C LEU A 49 -18.69 9.80 -12.40
N GLY A 50 -18.16 10.88 -11.79
CA GLY A 50 -18.16 11.07 -10.35
C GLY A 50 -17.24 10.12 -9.57
N ILE A 51 -16.34 9.40 -10.26
CA ILE A 51 -15.37 8.48 -9.65
C ILE A 51 -14.39 9.28 -8.80
N SER A 52 -14.15 8.87 -7.55
CA SER A 52 -13.31 9.63 -6.61
C SER A 52 -12.14 8.78 -6.13
N CYS A 53 -10.93 9.31 -6.30
CA CYS A 53 -9.71 8.68 -5.85
C CYS A 53 -9.21 9.33 -4.56
N TYR A 54 -8.84 8.53 -3.58
CA TYR A 54 -8.40 8.93 -2.26
C TYR A 54 -7.02 8.37 -1.94
N MET A 55 -6.34 9.02 -1.01
CA MET A 55 -5.06 8.55 -0.49
C MET A 55 -4.86 9.04 0.96
N PRO A 56 -4.33 8.21 1.87
CA PRO A 56 -3.87 8.68 3.17
C PRO A 56 -2.76 9.74 3.02
N PRO A 57 -2.73 10.78 3.87
CA PRO A 57 -1.67 11.81 3.81
C PRO A 57 -0.25 11.27 3.94
N SER A 58 -0.04 10.19 4.69
CA SER A 58 1.27 9.53 4.84
C SER A 58 1.74 8.91 3.52
N ILE A 59 0.89 8.07 2.90
CA ILE A 59 1.14 7.47 1.57
C ILE A 59 1.35 8.56 0.51
N HIS A 60 0.57 9.65 0.55
CA HIS A 60 0.79 10.79 -0.35
C HIS A 60 2.16 11.45 -0.11
N GLY A 61 2.57 11.58 1.15
CA GLY A 61 3.90 12.11 1.51
C GLY A 61 5.03 11.23 0.98
N GLU A 62 4.89 9.91 1.10
CA GLU A 62 5.85 8.96 0.52
C GLU A 62 5.92 9.07 -0.99
N LEU A 63 4.77 9.08 -1.67
CA LEU A 63 4.72 9.28 -3.12
C LEU A 63 5.40 10.58 -3.53
N THR A 64 5.12 11.69 -2.83
CA THR A 64 5.74 12.99 -3.11
C THR A 64 7.26 12.91 -2.97
N GLY A 65 7.78 12.28 -1.91
CA GLY A 65 9.23 12.07 -1.75
C GLY A 65 9.84 11.22 -2.87
N MET A 66 9.14 10.16 -3.30
CA MET A 66 9.59 9.34 -4.43
C MET A 66 9.62 10.12 -5.76
N LEU A 67 8.69 11.05 -5.95
CA LEU A 67 8.62 11.91 -7.14
C LEU A 67 9.71 12.99 -7.11
N ASP A 68 10.00 13.55 -5.93
CA ASP A 68 11.08 14.52 -5.74
C ASP A 68 12.44 13.92 -6.15
N ASP A 69 12.72 12.69 -5.69
CA ASP A 69 13.94 11.96 -6.04
C ASP A 69 14.08 11.70 -7.55
N ARG A 70 12.98 11.75 -8.31
CA ARG A 70 12.91 11.54 -9.76
C ARG A 70 12.90 12.84 -10.57
N ASN A 71 12.87 14.00 -9.89
CA ASN A 71 12.89 15.32 -10.52
C ASN A 71 11.80 15.49 -11.58
N VAL A 72 10.57 15.07 -11.25
CA VAL A 72 9.39 15.30 -12.11
C VAL A 72 8.97 16.78 -12.07
N SER A 73 8.23 17.24 -13.08
CA SER A 73 7.77 18.63 -13.13
C SER A 73 6.72 18.99 -12.07
N ASP A 74 6.60 20.28 -11.77
CA ASP A 74 5.58 20.85 -10.88
C ASP A 74 4.14 20.50 -11.32
N GLU A 75 3.91 20.29 -12.62
CA GLU A 75 2.60 19.92 -13.18
C GLU A 75 2.07 18.62 -12.57
N VAL A 76 2.95 17.65 -12.28
CA VAL A 76 2.58 16.39 -11.64
C VAL A 76 1.99 16.65 -10.26
N TYR A 77 2.64 17.48 -9.46
CA TYR A 77 2.20 17.80 -8.09
C TYR A 77 0.91 18.60 -8.10
N GLU A 78 0.75 19.54 -9.02
CA GLU A 78 -0.50 20.31 -9.17
C GLU A 78 -1.68 19.38 -9.47
N LYS A 79 -1.54 18.47 -10.44
CA LYS A 79 -2.58 17.50 -10.79
C LYS A 79 -2.83 16.50 -9.66
N LEU A 80 -1.78 15.97 -9.03
CA LEU A 80 -1.90 15.04 -7.91
C LEU A 80 -2.70 15.67 -6.76
N ASN A 81 -2.35 16.88 -6.34
CA ASN A 81 -3.03 17.61 -5.26
C ASN A 81 -4.46 18.02 -5.61
N THR A 82 -4.78 18.15 -6.91
CA THR A 82 -6.11 18.54 -7.39
C THR A 82 -7.06 17.34 -7.48
N TRP A 83 -6.58 16.23 -8.04
CA TRP A 83 -7.42 15.10 -8.42
C TRP A 83 -7.44 13.96 -7.41
N ILE A 84 -6.43 13.86 -6.53
CA ILE A 84 -6.39 12.88 -5.44
C ILE A 84 -6.83 13.52 -4.13
N ILE A 85 -7.87 12.95 -3.54
CA ILE A 85 -8.44 13.45 -2.28
C ILE A 85 -7.65 12.88 -1.11
N ARG A 86 -6.86 13.73 -0.45
CA ARG A 86 -6.17 13.37 0.78
C ARG A 86 -7.15 13.27 1.95
N LYS A 87 -7.20 12.12 2.62
CA LYS A 87 -8.07 11.90 3.78
C LYS A 87 -7.42 10.94 4.76
N ASN A 88 -7.39 11.33 6.04
CA ASN A 88 -7.06 10.40 7.11
C ASN A 88 -8.23 9.45 7.36
N PRO A 89 -7.97 8.16 7.65
CA PRO A 89 -8.99 7.23 8.10
C PRO A 89 -9.59 7.67 9.44
N ALA A 90 -10.88 7.41 9.62
CA ALA A 90 -11.60 7.62 10.88
C ALA A 90 -11.33 6.46 11.86
N HIS A 91 -10.10 6.39 12.40
CA HIS A 91 -9.63 5.26 13.23
C HIS A 91 -10.56 4.84 14.37
N PHE A 92 -11.36 5.76 14.92
CA PHE A 92 -12.25 5.51 16.04
C PHE A 92 -13.64 4.99 15.64
N GLU A 93 -14.01 5.13 14.37
CA GLU A 93 -15.38 4.86 13.88
C GLU A 93 -15.43 3.61 13.00
N VAL A 94 -14.32 3.23 12.37
CA VAL A 94 -14.27 2.11 11.44
C VAL A 94 -14.34 0.78 12.19
N MET A 95 -15.32 -0.04 11.81
CA MET A 95 -15.46 -1.41 12.29
C MET A 95 -14.45 -2.32 11.57
N ILE A 96 -13.54 -2.91 12.34
CA ILE A 96 -12.54 -3.87 11.86
C ILE A 96 -13.05 -5.30 12.11
N PRO A 97 -12.97 -6.22 11.13
CA PRO A 97 -13.31 -7.62 11.34
C PRO A 97 -12.47 -8.23 12.47
N ALA A 98 -13.08 -9.06 13.32
CA ALA A 98 -12.37 -9.70 14.41
C ALA A 98 -11.26 -10.66 13.92
N ASP A 99 -11.45 -11.26 12.74
CA ASP A 99 -10.50 -12.21 12.15
C ASP A 99 -9.16 -11.56 11.81
N VAL A 100 -9.20 -10.35 11.24
CA VAL A 100 -8.02 -9.47 11.03
C VAL A 100 -7.25 -9.28 12.33
N VAL A 101 -7.95 -9.08 13.45
CA VAL A 101 -7.31 -8.93 14.77
C VAL A 101 -6.72 -10.26 15.25
N TYR A 102 -7.41 -11.39 15.03
CA TYR A 102 -6.88 -12.71 15.36
C TYR A 102 -5.61 -13.04 14.58
N GLU A 103 -5.58 -12.75 13.28
CA GLU A 103 -4.39 -12.95 12.44
C GLU A 103 -3.23 -12.08 12.89
N PHE A 104 -3.49 -10.81 13.21
CA PHE A 104 -2.47 -9.95 13.80
C PHE A 104 -1.90 -10.52 15.10
N VAL A 105 -2.75 -11.03 16.00
CA VAL A 105 -2.30 -11.65 17.27
C VAL A 105 -1.50 -12.92 17.01
N ASN A 106 -1.91 -13.75 16.04
CA ASN A 106 -1.20 -14.97 15.66
C ASN A 106 0.18 -14.66 15.07
N ASP A 107 0.28 -13.71 14.14
CA ASP A 107 1.57 -13.28 13.57
C ASP A 107 2.49 -12.70 14.65
N MET A 108 1.96 -11.87 15.54
CA MET A 108 2.72 -11.35 16.67
C MET A 108 3.25 -12.46 17.58
N SER A 109 2.42 -13.46 17.87
CA SER A 109 2.83 -14.64 18.66
C SER A 109 3.95 -15.42 17.97
N ASP A 110 3.83 -15.63 16.66
CA ASP A 110 4.84 -16.32 15.85
C ASP A 110 6.14 -15.54 15.76
N ARG A 111 6.08 -14.21 15.63
CA ARG A 111 7.25 -13.31 15.65
C ARG A 111 7.98 -13.42 16.98
N VAL A 112 7.27 -13.33 18.10
CA VAL A 112 7.85 -13.49 19.44
C VAL A 112 8.53 -14.85 19.57
N ASN A 113 7.87 -15.93 19.12
CA ASN A 113 8.43 -17.28 19.13
C ASN A 113 9.69 -17.41 18.27
N ARG A 114 9.72 -16.81 17.06
CA ARG A 114 10.91 -16.78 16.20
C ARG A 114 12.05 -16.00 16.86
N GLY A 115 11.73 -14.87 17.52
CA GLY A 115 12.67 -14.07 18.30
C GLY A 115 13.30 -14.85 19.45
N LEU A 116 12.49 -15.58 20.23
CA LEU A 116 12.96 -16.44 21.32
C LEU A 116 13.94 -17.51 20.82
N ARG A 117 13.59 -18.25 19.75
CA ARG A 117 14.47 -19.27 19.15
C ARG A 117 15.79 -18.71 18.65
N LEU A 118 15.81 -17.44 18.24
CA LEU A 118 17.04 -16.78 17.85
C LEU A 118 17.89 -16.44 19.07
N SER A 119 17.29 -15.93 20.14
CA SER A 119 17.96 -15.65 21.41
C SER A 119 18.56 -16.93 22.03
N GLU A 120 17.81 -18.03 22.06
CA GLU A 120 18.30 -19.34 22.54
C GLU A 120 19.55 -19.82 21.78
N ARG A 121 19.56 -19.67 20.45
CA ARG A 121 20.73 -20.00 19.62
C ARG A 121 21.94 -19.15 19.97
N ALA A 122 21.74 -17.85 20.17
CA ALA A 122 22.84 -16.96 20.55
C ALA A 122 23.38 -17.27 21.95
N VAL A 123 22.55 -17.69 22.91
CA VAL A 123 23.03 -18.14 24.22
C VAL A 123 23.92 -19.38 24.08
N ARG A 124 23.49 -20.37 23.28
CA ARG A 124 24.30 -21.58 23.01
C ARG A 124 25.62 -21.25 22.31
N GLU A 125 25.60 -20.38 21.30
CA GLU A 125 26.81 -19.93 20.61
C GLU A 125 27.76 -19.17 21.58
N ALA A 126 27.22 -18.43 22.56
CA ALA A 126 28.04 -17.74 23.56
C ALA A 126 28.73 -18.71 24.53
N GLU A 127 28.03 -19.74 25.01
CA GLU A 127 28.60 -20.81 25.85
C GLU A 127 29.71 -21.59 25.12
N GLU A 128 29.57 -21.83 23.81
CA GLU A 128 30.61 -22.46 23.00
C GLU A 128 31.85 -21.57 22.84
N LEU A 129 31.67 -20.25 22.75
CA LEU A 129 32.76 -19.28 22.62
C LEU A 129 33.54 -19.06 23.92
N GLU A 130 32.90 -19.18 25.09
CA GLU A 130 33.54 -19.05 26.40
C GLU A 130 34.57 -20.16 26.67
N ASN A 131 34.46 -21.30 25.98
CA ASN A 131 35.42 -22.41 26.02
C ASN A 131 36.68 -22.21 25.17
N THR A 132 36.82 -21.06 24.49
CA THR A 132 37.96 -20.77 23.60
C THR A 132 38.77 -19.58 24.14
N THR A 133 40.05 -19.78 24.45
CA THR A 133 40.94 -18.74 24.99
C THR A 133 41.02 -17.52 24.05
N LEU A 134 40.89 -16.31 24.60
CA LEU A 134 40.93 -15.04 23.87
C LEU A 134 42.40 -14.61 23.60
N GLU A 135 42.71 -14.14 22.39
CA GLU A 135 43.99 -13.48 22.06
C GLU A 135 43.92 -11.98 22.42
N GLU A 136 45.02 -11.43 22.98
CA GLU A 136 45.06 -10.13 23.69
C GLU A 136 44.98 -8.85 22.81
N HIS A 137 44.62 -8.93 21.53
CA HIS A 137 44.72 -7.79 20.60
C HIS A 137 43.50 -7.50 19.70
N GLU A 138 42.29 -7.91 20.08
CA GLU A 138 41.07 -7.53 19.35
C GLU A 138 40.23 -6.46 20.09
N TYR A 139 39.84 -5.40 19.37
CA TYR A 139 38.99 -4.31 19.87
C TYR A 139 37.53 -4.73 20.14
N LYS A 140 37.12 -5.95 19.77
CA LYS A 140 35.81 -6.55 20.04
C LYS A 140 35.99 -8.01 20.42
N THR A 141 35.29 -8.47 21.44
CA THR A 141 35.29 -9.89 21.79
C THR A 141 34.41 -10.69 20.82
N LYS A 142 34.65 -11.99 20.67
CA LYS A 142 33.76 -12.89 19.89
C LYS A 142 32.30 -12.85 20.38
N VAL A 143 32.10 -12.54 21.66
CA VAL A 143 30.78 -12.33 22.26
C VAL A 143 30.13 -11.03 21.75
N ASP A 144 30.89 -9.95 21.60
CA ASP A 144 30.38 -8.68 21.05
C ASP A 144 29.92 -8.83 19.59
N GLU A 145 30.65 -9.60 18.79
CA GLU A 145 30.25 -9.91 17.41
C GLU A 145 28.97 -10.76 17.35
N LEU A 146 28.85 -11.73 18.25
CA LEU A 146 27.66 -12.55 18.40
C LEU A 146 26.44 -11.71 18.81
N VAL A 147 26.60 -10.80 19.78
CA VAL A 147 25.55 -9.85 20.20
C VAL A 147 25.11 -8.96 19.02
N GLY A 148 26.05 -8.48 18.21
CA GLY A 148 25.75 -7.76 16.98
C GLY A 148 24.90 -8.58 16.02
N ARG A 149 25.34 -9.80 15.70
CA ARG A 149 24.60 -10.72 14.81
C ARG A 149 23.21 -11.08 15.35
N LEU A 150 23.08 -11.30 16.66
CA LEU A 150 21.80 -11.54 17.33
C LEU A 150 20.87 -10.33 17.14
N ARG A 151 21.33 -9.12 17.46
CA ARG A 151 20.52 -7.89 17.32
C ARG A 151 20.00 -7.70 15.90
N ASP A 152 20.85 -7.92 14.90
CA ASP A 152 20.46 -7.74 13.50
C ASP A 152 19.51 -8.84 13.01
N LYS A 153 19.77 -10.11 13.35
CA LYS A 153 18.85 -11.20 13.04
C LYS A 153 17.52 -11.03 13.78
N TYR A 154 17.52 -10.56 15.04
CA TYR A 154 16.32 -10.39 15.86
C TYR A 154 15.44 -9.30 15.26
N ARG A 155 16.02 -8.15 14.93
CA ARG A 155 15.32 -7.06 14.26
C ARG A 155 14.73 -7.46 12.90
N ARG A 156 15.41 -8.29 12.11
CA ARG A 156 14.88 -8.79 10.83
C ARG A 156 13.75 -9.79 11.04
N THR A 157 13.96 -10.76 11.93
CA THR A 157 13.01 -11.82 12.25
C THR A 157 11.71 -11.28 12.83
N LEU A 158 11.81 -10.25 13.68
CA LEU A 158 10.65 -9.55 14.21
C LEU A 158 10.02 -8.58 13.22
N ARG A 159 10.66 -8.20 12.11
CA ARG A 159 10.03 -7.34 11.10
C ARG A 159 9.36 -8.12 9.98
N GLN A 160 9.71 -9.39 9.79
CA GLN A 160 8.97 -10.29 8.91
C GLN A 160 7.60 -10.61 9.52
N GLY A 161 6.54 -10.14 8.88
CA GLY A 161 5.14 -10.27 9.30
C GLY A 161 4.21 -9.51 8.35
N ILE A 162 2.90 -9.66 8.56
CA ILE A 162 1.88 -9.37 7.55
C ILE A 162 1.60 -7.85 7.44
N LEU A 163 1.72 -7.08 8.53
CA LEU A 163 1.51 -5.62 8.54
C LEU A 163 2.80 -4.91 8.98
N ASP A 164 3.61 -4.47 8.01
CA ASP A 164 4.95 -3.94 8.26
C ASP A 164 5.00 -2.41 8.39
N SER A 165 4.00 -1.69 7.87
CA SER A 165 3.89 -0.23 7.96
C SER A 165 2.55 0.24 8.54
N LYS A 166 2.56 1.39 9.22
CA LYS A 166 1.31 2.04 9.68
C LYS A 166 0.51 2.57 8.49
N GLU A 167 1.24 2.95 7.45
CA GLU A 167 0.78 3.59 6.24
C GLU A 167 -0.14 2.66 5.43
N ASP A 168 0.22 1.39 5.29
CA ASP A 168 -0.62 0.38 4.61
C ASP A 168 -1.91 0.11 5.39
N PHE A 169 -1.83 0.08 6.72
CA PHE A 169 -3.03 -0.02 7.56
C PHE A 169 -3.95 1.19 7.36
N ASP A 170 -3.40 2.41 7.34
CA ASP A 170 -4.18 3.62 7.12
C ASP A 170 -4.89 3.59 5.75
N LEU A 171 -4.25 3.02 4.73
CA LEU A 171 -4.84 2.81 3.40
C LEU A 171 -6.03 1.84 3.44
N LEU A 172 -5.88 0.69 4.09
CA LEU A 172 -6.94 -0.33 4.23
C LEU A 172 -8.12 0.18 5.07
N VAL A 173 -7.84 0.84 6.19
CA VAL A 173 -8.88 1.43 7.05
C VAL A 173 -9.64 2.52 6.30
N LEU A 174 -8.95 3.36 5.52
CA LEU A 174 -9.60 4.38 4.70
C LEU A 174 -10.48 3.74 3.61
N ALA A 175 -10.02 2.66 2.98
CA ALA A 175 -10.81 1.94 1.99
C ALA A 175 -12.07 1.34 2.60
N ARG A 176 -11.95 0.76 3.81
CA ARG A 176 -13.08 0.25 4.58
C ARG A 176 -14.08 1.35 4.95
N GLU A 177 -13.59 2.49 5.44
CA GLU A 177 -14.41 3.66 5.79
C GLU A 177 -15.23 4.16 4.60
N LEU A 178 -14.61 4.22 3.42
CA LEU A 178 -15.20 4.81 2.23
C LEU A 178 -16.01 3.83 1.37
N GLU A 179 -16.02 2.54 1.72
CA GLU A 179 -16.52 1.44 0.89
C GLU A 179 -15.83 1.43 -0.51
N ALA A 180 -14.57 1.81 -0.53
CA ALA A 180 -13.76 2.00 -1.72
C ALA A 180 -13.01 0.72 -2.12
N GLY A 181 -12.68 0.59 -3.41
CA GLY A 181 -11.73 -0.40 -3.88
C GLY A 181 -10.29 0.02 -3.59
N VAL A 182 -9.46 -0.90 -3.12
CA VAL A 182 -8.01 -0.68 -2.99
C VAL A 182 -7.35 -0.88 -4.35
N VAL A 183 -6.45 0.03 -4.74
CA VAL A 183 -5.66 -0.10 -5.98
C VAL A 183 -4.19 -0.10 -5.61
N THR A 184 -3.52 -1.21 -5.87
CA THR A 184 -2.12 -1.44 -5.48
C THR A 184 -1.48 -2.54 -6.33
N GLU A 185 -0.15 -2.59 -6.37
CA GLU A 185 0.64 -3.72 -6.85
C GLU A 185 1.34 -4.48 -5.71
N ASP A 186 1.18 -4.03 -4.47
CA ASP A 186 1.77 -4.66 -3.30
C ASP A 186 0.96 -5.89 -2.90
N GLN A 187 1.60 -7.05 -2.96
CA GLN A 187 0.97 -8.33 -2.61
C GLN A 187 0.57 -8.40 -1.14
N GLY A 188 1.31 -7.74 -0.23
CA GLY A 188 0.95 -7.63 1.18
C GLY A 188 -0.35 -6.87 1.38
N ILE A 189 -0.50 -5.72 0.73
CA ILE A 189 -1.75 -4.93 0.77
C ILE A 189 -2.91 -5.72 0.15
N ILE A 190 -2.69 -6.44 -0.94
CA ILE A 190 -3.71 -7.29 -1.57
C ILE A 190 -4.21 -8.37 -0.60
N ASN A 191 -3.31 -9.10 0.05
CA ASN A 191 -3.68 -10.14 1.00
C ASN A 191 -4.54 -9.55 2.13
N TRP A 192 -4.15 -8.40 2.68
CA TRP A 192 -4.98 -7.72 3.69
C TRP A 192 -6.32 -7.23 3.15
N ALA A 193 -6.38 -6.76 1.91
CA ALA A 193 -7.65 -6.39 1.32
C ALA A 193 -8.61 -7.59 1.29
N GLU A 194 -8.10 -8.80 1.04
CA GLU A 194 -8.89 -10.05 1.16
C GLU A 194 -9.33 -10.31 2.60
N ASP A 195 -8.43 -10.20 3.58
CA ASP A 195 -8.73 -10.43 5.00
C ASP A 195 -9.75 -9.43 5.56
N PHE A 196 -9.70 -8.17 5.09
CA PHE A 196 -10.68 -7.13 5.43
C PHE A 196 -12.00 -7.27 4.66
N GLY A 197 -12.08 -8.16 3.66
CA GLY A 197 -13.22 -8.29 2.77
C GLY A 197 -13.45 -7.05 1.91
N LEU A 198 -12.37 -6.39 1.48
CA LEU A 198 -12.36 -5.23 0.60
C LEU A 198 -12.28 -5.66 -0.86
N ARG A 199 -12.84 -4.83 -1.75
CA ARG A 199 -12.54 -4.95 -3.18
C ARG A 199 -11.12 -4.46 -3.40
N TYR A 200 -10.35 -5.17 -4.23
CA TYR A 200 -9.06 -4.69 -4.68
C TYR A 200 -8.91 -4.82 -6.20
N MET A 201 -7.90 -4.15 -6.73
CA MET A 201 -7.51 -4.14 -8.13
C MET A 201 -6.00 -3.96 -8.22
N TYR A 202 -5.38 -4.63 -9.19
CA TYR A 202 -3.99 -4.39 -9.54
C TYR A 202 -3.82 -2.98 -10.14
N GLY A 203 -2.82 -2.24 -9.68
CA GLY A 203 -2.53 -0.88 -10.17
C GLY A 203 -2.40 -0.78 -11.70
N ARG A 204 -1.83 -1.80 -12.34
CA ARG A 204 -1.67 -1.94 -13.80
C ARG A 204 -2.99 -2.00 -14.56
N GLU A 205 -4.05 -2.47 -13.93
CA GLU A 205 -5.39 -2.61 -14.54
C GLU A 205 -6.22 -1.32 -14.40
N PHE A 206 -5.86 -0.45 -13.46
CA PHE A 206 -6.63 0.74 -13.12
C PHE A 206 -6.75 1.75 -14.28
N PRO A 207 -5.68 2.09 -15.03
CA PRO A 207 -5.82 2.98 -16.19
C PRO A 207 -6.81 2.43 -17.22
N THR A 208 -6.74 1.13 -17.53
CA THR A 208 -7.63 0.48 -18.51
C THR A 208 -9.07 0.44 -18.03
N LEU A 209 -9.31 0.24 -16.73
CA LEU A 209 -10.64 0.33 -16.14
C LEU A 209 -11.25 1.73 -16.35
N LEU A 210 -10.48 2.79 -16.04
CA LEU A 210 -10.96 4.16 -16.20
C LEU A 210 -11.28 4.47 -17.66
N GLU A 211 -10.42 4.05 -18.60
CA GLU A 211 -10.64 4.20 -20.03
C GLU A 211 -11.94 3.47 -20.48
N ALA A 212 -12.13 2.22 -20.05
CA ALA A 212 -13.33 1.45 -20.39
C ALA A 212 -14.63 2.09 -19.87
N TYR A 213 -14.60 2.69 -18.67
CA TYR A 213 -15.75 3.40 -18.13
C TYR A 213 -16.05 4.70 -18.88
N LEU A 214 -15.03 5.47 -19.21
CA LEU A 214 -15.17 6.71 -19.99
C LEU A 214 -15.71 6.41 -21.40
N ASP A 215 -15.22 5.36 -22.06
CA ASP A 215 -15.70 4.92 -23.37
C ASP A 215 -17.15 4.40 -23.33
N ALA A 216 -17.55 3.75 -22.23
CA ALA A 216 -18.92 3.30 -22.05
C ALA A 216 -19.91 4.48 -21.88
N ASP A 217 -19.53 5.50 -21.14
CA ASP A 217 -20.33 6.72 -20.94
C ASP A 217 -20.52 7.49 -22.25
N GLN A 218 -19.47 7.64 -23.04
CA GLN A 218 -19.55 8.27 -24.36
C GLN A 218 -20.48 7.51 -25.32
N ARG A 219 -20.46 6.17 -25.29
CA ARG A 219 -21.40 5.36 -26.09
C ARG A 219 -22.84 5.56 -25.65
N ASN A 220 -23.10 5.62 -24.35
CA ASN A 220 -24.44 5.86 -23.82
C ASN A 220 -24.94 7.27 -24.16
N ALA A 221 -24.06 8.27 -24.18
CA ALA A 221 -24.39 9.63 -24.59
C ALA A 221 -24.75 9.74 -26.09
N TYR A 222 -24.20 8.89 -26.95
CA TYR A 222 -24.43 8.91 -28.40
C TYR A 222 -25.60 8.01 -28.86
N TYR A 223 -25.86 6.92 -28.13
CA TYR A 223 -27.02 6.05 -28.31
C TYR A 223 -27.74 5.87 -26.97
N PRO A 224 -28.56 6.85 -26.54
CA PRO A 224 -29.39 6.65 -25.37
C PRO A 224 -30.29 5.44 -25.62
N ALA A 225 -30.24 4.45 -24.73
CA ALA A 225 -31.13 3.30 -24.82
C ALA A 225 -32.57 3.82 -24.87
N ASP A 226 -33.33 3.40 -25.90
CA ASP A 226 -34.74 3.77 -26.04
C ASP A 226 -35.46 3.37 -24.74
N GLU A 227 -35.98 4.38 -24.01
CA GLU A 227 -36.80 4.16 -22.82
C GLU A 227 -38.11 3.45 -23.26
N GLU A 228 -38.26 2.17 -22.91
CA GLU A 228 -39.54 1.43 -23.00
C GLU A 228 -40.50 1.80 -21.85
#